data_AF-A0A9W6Y8D4-F1
#
_entry.id   AF-A0A9W6Y8D4-F1
#
_cell.length_a   1.000
_cell.length_b   1.000
_cell.length_c   1.000
_cell.angle_alpha   90.00
_cell.angle_beta   90.00
_cell.angle_gamma   90.00
#
_symmetry.space_group_name_H-M   'P 1'
#
loop_
_entity.id
_entity.type
_entity.pdbx_description
1 polymer ?
#
loop_
_entity_poly.entity_id
_entity_poly.type
_entity_poly.pdbx_seq_one_letter_code
_entity_poly.pdbx_strand_id
1 'polypeptide(L)'
;MARRLLGAVVAVVLAQHGLAASISTGTAQGFAAGTTGGGNAKPVYPATVKELATYLSDAEPRVIVLNQEFKFINTEDSTTESGCRPTNNQQCLAKNNGFKGQDAILMDGDTSMKQTGGCDSGGITVDVTYDNAAKAALAVTSDKTLVGEGTKGVLNGKGLIITGSNVIVQNIHITNLNPHLVWGGDGVQRRTPNGCYQLFGSHGSHHQ
;
A
#
# COMPACT_ATOMS: atom_id res chain seq x y z
N MET A 1 -8.34 -56.83 -56.17
CA MET A 1 -7.63 -56.16 -55.06
C MET A 1 -8.21 -54.75 -54.88
N ALA A 2 -8.93 -54.47 -53.81
CA ALA A 2 -9.35 -53.11 -53.48
C ALA A 2 -9.21 -52.92 -51.96
N ARG A 3 -8.11 -52.28 -51.56
CA ARG A 3 -7.76 -51.97 -50.17
C ARG A 3 -8.71 -50.89 -49.65
N ARG A 4 -9.49 -51.21 -48.62
CA ARG A 4 -10.14 -50.23 -47.75
C ARG A 4 -9.07 -49.57 -46.88
N LEU A 5 -9.00 -48.25 -46.88
CA LEU A 5 -8.22 -47.46 -45.92
C LEU A 5 -9.20 -46.78 -44.97
N LEU A 6 -9.24 -47.27 -43.72
CA LEU A 6 -9.83 -46.56 -42.59
C LEU A 6 -8.88 -45.43 -42.18
N GLY A 7 -9.35 -44.19 -42.21
CA GLY A 7 -8.68 -43.07 -41.54
C GLY A 7 -9.35 -42.81 -40.19
N ALA A 8 -8.68 -43.11 -39.09
CA ALA A 8 -9.11 -42.69 -37.76
C ALA A 8 -8.50 -41.30 -37.47
N VAL A 9 -9.35 -40.30 -37.29
CA VAL A 9 -8.94 -38.95 -36.85
C VAL A 9 -9.00 -38.93 -35.33
N VAL A 10 -7.84 -38.86 -34.67
CA VAL A 10 -7.75 -38.64 -33.22
C VAL A 10 -7.63 -37.13 -32.99
N ALA A 11 -8.67 -36.53 -32.42
CA ALA A 11 -8.63 -35.14 -31.96
C ALA A 11 -8.01 -35.09 -30.57
N VAL A 12 -6.81 -34.51 -30.46
CA VAL A 12 -6.17 -34.22 -29.17
C VAL A 12 -6.66 -32.85 -28.69
N VAL A 13 -7.48 -32.85 -27.65
CA VAL A 13 -7.89 -31.63 -26.96
C VAL A 13 -6.80 -31.26 -25.95
N LEU A 14 -6.00 -30.22 -26.24
CA LEU A 14 -5.09 -29.66 -25.24
C LEU A 14 -5.91 -28.85 -24.23
N ALA A 15 -6.11 -29.42 -23.03
CA ALA A 15 -6.58 -28.66 -21.89
C ALA A 15 -5.49 -27.67 -21.45
N GLN A 16 -5.69 -26.38 -21.74
CA GLN A 16 -4.87 -25.30 -21.19
C GLN A 16 -5.09 -25.23 -19.68
N HIS A 17 -4.25 -25.94 -18.93
CA HIS A 17 -4.12 -25.72 -17.50
C HIS A 17 -3.35 -24.42 -17.33
N GLY A 18 -4.06 -23.34 -17.00
CA GLY A 18 -3.43 -22.10 -16.54
C GLY A 18 -2.48 -22.44 -15.40
N LEU A 19 -1.19 -22.13 -15.58
CA LEU A 19 -0.19 -22.23 -14.52
C LEU A 19 -0.60 -21.25 -13.42
N ALA A 20 -1.28 -21.75 -12.39
CA ALA A 20 -1.48 -20.99 -11.17
C ALA A 20 -0.08 -20.78 -10.57
N ALA A 21 0.45 -19.56 -10.71
CA ALA A 21 1.66 -19.18 -10.00
C ALA A 21 1.41 -19.42 -8.51
N SER A 22 2.18 -20.33 -7.90
CA SER A 22 2.09 -20.58 -6.47
C SER A 22 2.58 -19.33 -5.75
N ILE A 23 1.66 -18.63 -5.09
CA ILE A 23 1.98 -17.48 -4.25
C ILE A 23 2.68 -18.03 -2.99
N SER A 24 4.00 -17.94 -2.97
CA SER A 24 4.79 -18.32 -1.82
C SER A 24 5.25 -17.07 -1.09
N THR A 25 4.78 -16.88 0.14
CA THR A 25 5.19 -15.76 0.98
C THR A 25 6.52 -15.97 1.69
N GLY A 26 7.14 -17.14 1.51
CA GLY A 26 8.27 -17.58 2.34
C GLY A 26 7.88 -17.73 3.82
N THR A 27 8.89 -17.85 4.68
CA THR A 27 8.70 -17.99 6.14
C THR A 27 9.20 -16.74 6.85
N ALA A 28 8.33 -16.12 7.65
CA ALA A 28 8.70 -15.00 8.51
C ALA A 28 9.83 -15.38 9.47
N GLN A 29 10.83 -14.50 9.62
CA GLN A 29 11.98 -14.69 10.50
C GLN A 29 11.92 -13.73 11.70
N GLY A 30 12.77 -13.97 12.71
CA GLY A 30 12.90 -13.10 13.88
C GLY A 30 11.64 -13.10 14.77
N PHE A 31 11.29 -11.94 15.34
CA PHE A 31 10.16 -11.82 16.26
C PHE A 31 8.80 -12.15 15.64
N ALA A 32 8.68 -12.13 14.31
CA ALA A 32 7.47 -12.50 13.58
C ALA A 32 7.46 -13.96 13.11
N ALA A 33 8.43 -14.78 13.53
CA ALA A 33 8.44 -16.20 13.20
C ALA A 33 7.13 -16.88 13.63
N GLY A 34 6.56 -17.67 12.72
CA GLY A 34 5.25 -18.31 12.92
C GLY A 34 4.06 -17.53 12.33
N THR A 35 4.26 -16.35 11.76
CA THR A 35 3.17 -15.64 11.04
C THR A 35 2.69 -16.50 9.87
N THR A 36 1.38 -16.74 9.79
CA THR A 36 0.74 -17.49 8.70
C THR A 36 -0.11 -16.61 7.79
N GLY A 37 -0.48 -15.40 8.23
CA GLY A 37 -1.36 -14.51 7.47
C GLY A 37 -2.73 -15.15 7.24
N GLY A 38 -3.21 -15.10 5.99
CA GLY A 38 -4.43 -15.80 5.56
C GLY A 38 -4.27 -17.32 5.43
N GLY A 39 -3.10 -17.88 5.74
CA GLY A 39 -2.83 -19.32 5.67
C GLY A 39 -3.05 -19.89 4.27
N ASN A 40 -3.81 -20.99 4.20
CA ASN A 40 -4.13 -21.70 2.96
C ASN A 40 -5.47 -21.26 2.33
N ALA A 41 -6.00 -20.10 2.72
CA ALA A 41 -7.23 -19.57 2.12
C ALA A 41 -7.06 -19.41 0.60
N LYS A 42 -8.12 -19.71 -0.16
CA LYS A 42 -8.09 -19.57 -1.62
C LYS A 42 -7.80 -18.11 -1.99
N PRO A 43 -6.82 -17.84 -2.88
CA PRO A 43 -6.50 -16.47 -3.28
C PRO A 43 -7.71 -15.74 -3.88
N VAL A 44 -7.89 -14.48 -3.46
CA VAL A 44 -8.85 -13.54 -4.03
C VAL A 44 -8.12 -12.41 -4.76
N TYR A 45 -8.73 -11.92 -5.83
CA TYR A 45 -8.18 -10.89 -6.71
C TYR A 45 -9.18 -9.73 -6.77
N PRO A 46 -9.05 -8.71 -5.90
CA PRO A 46 -9.97 -7.58 -5.93
C PRO A 46 -9.92 -6.89 -7.30
N ALA A 47 -11.07 -6.54 -7.86
CA ALA A 47 -11.15 -5.79 -9.10
C ALA A 47 -11.27 -4.28 -8.85
N THR A 48 -11.74 -3.89 -7.66
CA THR A 48 -11.97 -2.49 -7.29
C THR A 48 -11.34 -2.11 -5.95
N VAL A 49 -11.11 -0.80 -5.73
CA VAL A 49 -10.65 -0.27 -4.44
C VAL A 49 -11.60 -0.62 -3.28
N LYS A 50 -12.90 -0.76 -3.56
CA LYS A 50 -13.92 -1.13 -2.57
C LYS A 50 -13.80 -2.60 -2.17
N GLU A 51 -13.60 -3.50 -3.13
CA GLU A 51 -13.36 -4.92 -2.84
C GLU A 51 -12.06 -5.12 -2.08
N LEU A 52 -10.99 -4.41 -2.48
CA LEU A 52 -9.73 -4.43 -1.76
C LEU A 52 -9.91 -4.00 -0.29
N ALA A 53 -10.55 -2.85 -0.06
CA ALA A 53 -10.84 -2.38 1.30
C ALA A 53 -11.68 -3.38 2.10
N THR A 54 -12.70 -3.96 1.46
CA THR A 54 -13.57 -4.98 2.09
C THR A 54 -12.75 -6.19 2.53
N TYR A 55 -11.99 -6.79 1.60
CA TYR A 55 -11.16 -7.96 1.88
C TYR A 55 -10.09 -7.71 2.94
N LEU A 56 -9.52 -6.51 3.02
CA LEU A 56 -8.53 -6.18 4.04
C LEU A 56 -9.16 -6.02 5.44
N SER A 57 -10.42 -5.59 5.51
CA SER A 57 -11.10 -5.22 6.75
C SER A 57 -12.02 -6.28 7.34
N ASP A 58 -12.46 -7.28 6.55
CA ASP A 58 -13.38 -8.28 7.05
C ASP A 58 -12.75 -9.27 8.04
N ALA A 59 -13.58 -10.10 8.66
CA ALA A 59 -13.15 -11.06 9.68
C ALA A 59 -12.63 -12.38 9.09
N GLU A 60 -12.71 -12.60 7.77
CA GLU A 60 -12.32 -13.86 7.17
C GLU A 60 -10.79 -13.91 6.98
N PRO A 61 -10.13 -15.07 7.22
CA PRO A 61 -8.76 -15.25 6.77
C PRO A 61 -8.68 -15.14 5.25
N ARG A 62 -7.80 -14.28 4.73
CA ARG A 62 -7.70 -14.05 3.28
C ARG A 62 -6.28 -14.00 2.76
N VAL A 63 -6.09 -14.58 1.57
CA VAL A 63 -4.93 -14.34 0.70
C VAL A 63 -5.39 -13.41 -0.43
N ILE A 64 -4.96 -12.15 -0.38
CA ILE A 64 -5.37 -11.06 -1.26
C ILE A 64 -4.22 -10.76 -2.20
N VAL A 65 -4.47 -10.90 -3.50
CA VAL A 65 -3.44 -10.80 -4.54
C VAL A 65 -3.65 -9.54 -5.36
N LEU A 66 -2.67 -8.65 -5.35
CA LEU A 66 -2.69 -7.45 -6.17
C LEU A 66 -1.99 -7.72 -7.51
N ASN A 67 -2.80 -7.88 -8.56
CA ASN A 67 -2.33 -8.09 -9.94
C ASN A 67 -2.49 -6.84 -10.82
N GLN A 68 -2.81 -5.70 -10.22
CA GLN A 68 -3.00 -4.41 -10.87
C GLN A 68 -2.74 -3.27 -9.89
N GLU A 69 -2.64 -2.05 -10.42
CA GLU A 69 -2.61 -0.82 -9.65
C GLU A 69 -4.01 -0.48 -9.11
N PHE A 70 -4.08 -0.15 -7.82
CA PHE A 70 -5.25 0.43 -7.17
C PHE A 70 -4.99 1.91 -6.92
N LYS A 71 -5.67 2.76 -7.72
CA LYS A 71 -5.57 4.21 -7.63
C LYS A 71 -6.61 4.78 -6.68
N PHE A 72 -6.14 5.42 -5.61
CA PHE A 72 -6.92 6.15 -4.61
C PHE A 72 -6.81 7.68 -4.74
N ILE A 73 -5.90 8.17 -5.57
CA ILE A 73 -5.80 9.60 -5.87
C ILE A 73 -7.15 10.12 -6.38
N ASN A 74 -7.59 11.23 -5.80
CA ASN A 74 -8.84 11.95 -6.05
C ASN A 74 -10.12 11.16 -5.68
N THR A 75 -10.02 10.10 -4.86
CA THR A 75 -11.24 9.38 -4.42
C THR A 75 -11.91 9.97 -3.19
N GLU A 76 -11.22 10.85 -2.45
CA GLU A 76 -11.68 11.41 -1.16
C GLU A 76 -11.56 12.95 -1.11
N ASP A 77 -11.62 13.60 -2.27
CA ASP A 77 -11.42 15.05 -2.43
C ASP A 77 -10.04 15.54 -1.93
N SER A 78 -9.84 16.85 -1.96
CA SER A 78 -8.62 17.50 -1.48
C SER A 78 -8.94 18.58 -0.46
N THR A 79 -8.01 18.81 0.44
CA THR A 79 -8.09 19.89 1.44
C THR A 79 -7.01 20.93 1.16
N THR A 80 -7.34 22.21 1.34
CA THR A 80 -6.36 23.31 1.33
C THR A 80 -6.43 24.06 2.65
N GLU A 81 -5.29 24.22 3.30
CA GLU A 81 -5.18 24.87 4.61
C GLU A 81 -3.80 25.50 4.81
N SER A 82 -3.64 26.23 5.91
CA SER A 82 -2.34 26.79 6.29
C SER A 82 -1.38 25.69 6.73
N GLY A 83 -0.26 25.59 6.04
CA GLY A 83 0.89 24.79 6.42
C GLY A 83 2.08 25.65 6.81
N CYS A 84 3.24 25.01 6.91
CA CYS A 84 4.48 25.71 7.18
C CYS A 84 5.61 25.24 6.25
N ARG A 85 6.40 26.22 5.79
CA ARG A 85 7.66 25.99 5.08
C ARG A 85 8.83 26.21 6.04
N PRO A 86 9.49 25.14 6.50
CA PRO A 86 10.56 25.24 7.49
C PRO A 86 11.79 25.96 6.94
N THR A 87 12.60 26.52 7.83
CA THR A 87 13.78 27.34 7.50
C THR A 87 14.77 26.58 6.59
N ASN A 88 14.96 25.27 6.83
CA ASN A 88 15.81 24.44 5.98
C ASN A 88 15.27 24.32 4.54
N ASN A 89 13.96 24.19 4.36
CA ASN A 89 13.35 24.13 3.03
C ASN A 89 13.46 25.49 2.32
N GLN A 90 13.27 26.60 3.03
CA GLN A 90 13.50 27.95 2.49
C GLN A 90 14.92 28.10 1.94
N GLN A 91 15.93 27.68 2.72
CA GLN A 91 17.33 27.73 2.31
C GLN A 91 17.64 26.82 1.12
N CYS A 92 17.02 25.64 1.06
CA CYS A 92 17.17 24.71 -0.08
C CYS A 92 16.56 25.30 -1.36
N LEU A 93 15.36 25.85 -1.28
CA LEU A 93 14.69 26.49 -2.42
C LEU A 93 15.47 27.70 -2.93
N ALA A 94 16.05 28.51 -2.03
CA ALA A 94 16.86 29.67 -2.40
C ALA A 94 18.10 29.31 -3.24
N LYS A 95 18.58 28.05 -3.19
CA LYS A 95 19.71 27.59 -4.02
C LYS A 95 19.33 27.39 -5.50
N ASN A 96 18.05 27.36 -5.85
CA ASN A 96 17.55 27.20 -7.23
C ASN A 96 18.18 26.04 -8.01
N ASN A 97 18.50 24.93 -7.33
CA ASN A 97 19.18 23.77 -7.91
C ASN A 97 18.21 22.68 -8.42
N GLY A 98 16.93 23.01 -8.58
CA GLY A 98 15.88 22.09 -9.03
C GLY A 98 15.17 21.31 -7.90
N PHE A 99 15.70 21.32 -6.68
CA PHE A 99 15.03 20.71 -5.51
C PHE A 99 13.78 21.51 -5.14
N LYS A 100 12.66 20.81 -4.89
CA LYS A 100 11.37 21.43 -4.51
C LYS A 100 11.05 21.32 -3.01
N GLY A 101 11.73 20.39 -2.32
CA GLY A 101 11.53 20.14 -0.90
C GLY A 101 10.10 19.79 -0.50
N GLN A 102 9.87 19.77 0.80
CA GLN A 102 8.57 19.47 1.38
C GLN A 102 8.17 20.61 2.32
N ASP A 103 6.91 21.03 2.21
CA ASP A 103 6.26 21.81 3.25
C ASP A 103 5.63 20.85 4.26
N ALA A 104 5.16 21.35 5.39
CA ALA A 104 4.51 20.53 6.41
C ALA A 104 3.06 20.97 6.59
N ILE A 105 2.17 19.98 6.69
CA ILE A 105 0.82 20.20 7.21
C ILE A 105 0.94 20.45 8.73
N LEU A 106 0.32 21.52 9.22
CA LEU A 106 0.34 21.85 10.65
C LEU A 106 -0.54 20.86 11.43
N MET A 107 -0.13 20.53 12.66
CA MET A 107 -0.99 19.78 13.56
C MET A 107 -2.19 20.62 13.99
N ASP A 108 -3.33 19.96 14.24
CA ASP A 108 -4.55 20.60 14.73
C ASP A 108 -4.26 21.52 15.92
N GLY A 109 -4.54 22.81 15.74
CA GLY A 109 -4.37 23.84 16.77
C GLY A 109 -2.97 24.48 16.87
N ASP A 110 -1.96 24.01 16.11
CA ASP A 110 -0.64 24.63 16.09
C ASP A 110 -0.58 25.82 15.11
N THR A 111 -0.92 27.00 15.60
CA THR A 111 -0.79 28.26 14.84
C THR A 111 0.59 28.91 14.98
N SER A 112 1.43 28.39 15.88
CA SER A 112 2.73 28.99 16.21
C SER A 112 3.91 28.33 15.51
N MET A 113 3.67 27.21 14.80
CA MET A 113 4.68 26.40 14.10
C MET A 113 5.75 25.80 15.03
N LYS A 114 5.39 25.58 16.30
CA LYS A 114 6.31 25.10 17.33
C LYS A 114 6.05 23.66 17.76
N GLN A 115 4.86 23.14 17.48
CA GLN A 115 4.45 21.82 17.92
C GLN A 115 4.55 20.81 16.78
N THR A 116 4.32 21.25 15.55
CA THR A 116 4.37 20.42 14.34
C THR A 116 5.80 19.98 14.04
N GLY A 117 6.06 18.67 14.12
CA GLY A 117 7.33 18.10 13.65
C GLY A 117 7.52 18.38 12.16
N GLY A 118 8.73 18.78 11.75
CA GLY A 118 8.97 19.25 10.38
C GLY A 118 8.76 20.76 10.18
N CYS A 119 8.42 21.49 11.25
CA CYS A 119 8.42 22.95 11.30
C CYS A 119 9.27 23.49 12.44
N ASP A 120 9.70 24.74 12.29
CA ASP A 120 10.52 25.47 13.25
C ASP A 120 10.03 26.91 13.40
N SER A 121 10.47 27.60 14.44
CA SER A 121 10.01 28.97 14.74
C SER A 121 10.40 30.03 13.70
N GLY A 122 11.34 29.72 12.80
CA GLY A 122 11.69 30.56 11.64
C GLY A 122 10.93 30.14 10.36
N GLY A 123 10.05 29.14 10.45
CA GLY A 123 9.16 28.75 9.38
C GLY A 123 8.22 29.87 8.96
N ILE A 124 7.79 29.83 7.70
CA ILE A 124 6.80 30.76 7.15
C ILE A 124 5.51 30.04 6.84
N THR A 125 4.37 30.73 6.97
CA THR A 125 3.07 30.18 6.57
C THR A 125 3.01 30.07 5.04
N VAL A 126 2.50 28.94 4.57
CA VAL A 126 2.17 28.71 3.15
C VAL A 126 0.84 28.01 3.06
N ASP A 127 0.10 28.18 1.96
CA ASP A 127 -1.06 27.33 1.70
C ASP A 127 -0.58 25.98 1.19
N VAL A 128 -1.06 24.91 1.82
CA VAL A 128 -0.79 23.53 1.42
C VAL A 128 -2.07 22.89 0.93
N THR A 129 -1.98 22.17 -0.19
CA THR A 129 -3.09 21.38 -0.74
C THR A 129 -2.69 19.91 -0.78
N TYR A 130 -3.55 19.03 -0.28
CA TYR A 130 -3.29 17.60 -0.24
C TYR A 130 -4.54 16.77 -0.54
N ASP A 131 -4.30 15.58 -1.08
CA ASP A 131 -5.31 14.55 -1.30
C ASP A 131 -5.65 13.86 0.02
N ASN A 132 -6.93 13.83 0.39
CA ASN A 132 -7.36 13.24 1.66
C ASN A 132 -7.21 11.71 1.68
N ALA A 133 -7.18 11.06 0.52
CA ALA A 133 -7.06 9.61 0.45
C ALA A 133 -5.75 9.11 1.09
N ALA A 134 -4.67 9.88 1.00
CA ALA A 134 -3.39 9.52 1.61
C ALA A 134 -3.37 9.71 3.14
N LYS A 135 -4.30 10.52 3.69
CA LYS A 135 -4.43 10.76 5.14
C LYS A 135 -5.18 9.62 5.84
N ALA A 136 -6.09 8.94 5.14
CA ALA A 136 -6.92 7.85 5.68
C ALA A 136 -6.45 6.47 5.18
N ALA A 137 -5.60 5.79 5.94
CA ALA A 137 -5.05 4.49 5.54
C ALA A 137 -6.10 3.35 5.48
N LEU A 138 -5.87 2.35 4.62
CA LEU A 138 -6.69 1.13 4.57
C LEU A 138 -6.45 0.28 5.81
N ALA A 139 -7.51 -0.04 6.55
CA ALA A 139 -7.43 -0.92 7.70
C ALA A 139 -7.18 -2.38 7.27
N VAL A 140 -6.17 -2.99 7.87
CA VAL A 140 -5.86 -4.42 7.69
C VAL A 140 -6.09 -5.15 9.01
N THR A 141 -7.14 -5.96 9.05
CA THR A 141 -7.52 -6.77 10.22
C THR A 141 -6.71 -8.06 10.29
N SER A 142 -7.08 -8.97 11.21
CA SER A 142 -6.31 -10.17 11.46
C SER A 142 -6.36 -11.17 10.31
N ASP A 143 -5.36 -12.05 10.26
CA ASP A 143 -5.31 -13.23 9.37
C ASP A 143 -5.37 -12.85 7.89
N LYS A 144 -4.57 -11.84 7.51
CA LYS A 144 -4.49 -11.34 6.14
C LYS A 144 -3.11 -11.61 5.54
N THR A 145 -3.09 -12.09 4.32
CA THR A 145 -1.93 -12.06 3.45
C THR A 145 -2.24 -11.12 2.30
N LEU A 146 -1.54 -9.99 2.21
CA LEU A 146 -1.60 -9.07 1.08
C LEU A 146 -0.30 -9.20 0.28
N VAL A 147 -0.41 -9.58 -0.99
CA VAL A 147 0.75 -9.87 -1.83
C VAL A 147 0.59 -9.38 -3.25
N GLY A 148 1.62 -8.76 -3.83
CA GLY A 148 1.60 -8.34 -5.23
C GLY A 148 2.09 -9.43 -6.18
N GLU A 149 1.55 -9.45 -7.41
CA GLU A 149 1.99 -10.29 -8.51
C GLU A 149 3.05 -9.56 -9.35
N GLY A 150 4.29 -10.05 -9.33
CA GLY A 150 5.41 -9.40 -10.03
C GLY A 150 5.56 -7.95 -9.56
N THR A 151 5.53 -7.00 -10.50
CA THR A 151 5.60 -5.55 -10.21
C THR A 151 4.24 -4.86 -10.27
N LYS A 152 3.14 -5.62 -10.40
CA LYS A 152 1.80 -5.05 -10.66
C LYS A 152 1.08 -4.61 -9.40
N GLY A 153 1.46 -5.14 -8.24
CA GLY A 153 0.80 -4.83 -6.97
C GLY A 153 1.15 -3.44 -6.46
N VAL A 154 0.36 -2.43 -6.86
CA VAL A 154 0.61 -1.03 -6.51
C VAL A 154 -0.61 -0.43 -5.81
N LEU A 155 -0.39 0.21 -4.67
CA LEU A 155 -1.33 1.13 -4.03
C LEU A 155 -0.83 2.55 -4.31
N ASN A 156 -1.63 3.33 -5.04
CA ASN A 156 -1.29 4.69 -5.44
C ASN A 156 -2.23 5.67 -4.73
N GLY A 157 -1.68 6.48 -3.81
CA GLY A 157 -2.43 7.49 -3.08
C GLY A 157 -3.07 7.05 -1.76
N LYS A 158 -2.83 5.83 -1.29
CA LYS A 158 -3.31 5.37 0.03
C LYS A 158 -2.39 4.33 0.66
N GLY A 159 -2.10 4.51 1.94
CA GLY A 159 -1.29 3.59 2.75
C GLY A 159 -2.11 2.50 3.45
N LEU A 160 -1.44 1.73 4.30
CA LEU A 160 -2.03 0.66 5.12
C LEU A 160 -1.92 1.02 6.60
N ILE A 161 -2.94 0.69 7.38
CA ILE A 161 -2.87 0.67 8.84
C ILE A 161 -3.23 -0.73 9.35
N ILE A 162 -2.25 -1.42 9.93
CA ILE A 162 -2.48 -2.75 10.46
C ILE A 162 -3.10 -2.61 11.85
N THR A 163 -4.34 -3.09 11.98
CA THR A 163 -5.14 -3.02 13.21
C THR A 163 -5.31 -4.40 13.86
N GLY A 164 -5.22 -5.49 13.08
CA GLY A 164 -5.31 -6.87 13.57
C GLY A 164 -3.97 -7.54 13.84
N SER A 165 -3.95 -8.87 13.99
CA SER A 165 -2.73 -9.67 14.18
C SER A 165 -2.58 -10.77 13.12
N ASN A 166 -1.41 -11.42 13.05
CA ASN A 166 -1.14 -12.44 12.04
C ASN A 166 -1.35 -11.90 10.60
N VAL A 167 -0.53 -10.91 10.22
CA VAL A 167 -0.65 -10.23 8.91
C VAL A 167 0.67 -10.32 8.16
N ILE A 168 0.58 -10.69 6.89
CA ILE A 168 1.70 -10.69 5.93
C ILE A 168 1.41 -9.63 4.88
N VAL A 169 2.36 -8.72 4.65
CA VAL A 169 2.34 -7.76 3.54
C VAL A 169 3.63 -7.94 2.75
N GLN A 170 3.53 -8.33 1.48
CA GLN A 170 4.71 -8.69 0.69
C GLN A 170 4.62 -8.24 -0.75
N ASN A 171 5.74 -7.80 -1.33
CA ASN A 171 5.85 -7.53 -2.77
C ASN A 171 4.78 -6.57 -3.30
N ILE A 172 4.50 -5.49 -2.54
CA ILE A 172 3.63 -4.40 -2.98
C ILE A 172 4.42 -3.09 -3.02
N HIS A 173 3.98 -2.19 -3.88
CA HIS A 173 4.42 -0.81 -3.92
C HIS A 173 3.34 0.08 -3.30
N ILE A 174 3.73 1.01 -2.43
CA ILE A 174 2.85 2.07 -1.94
C ILE A 174 3.48 3.39 -2.35
N THR A 175 2.75 4.21 -3.10
CA THR A 175 3.29 5.39 -3.79
C THR A 175 2.35 6.60 -3.70
N ASN A 176 2.90 7.78 -4.00
CA ASN A 176 2.17 9.05 -4.16
C ASN A 176 1.30 9.45 -2.95
N LEU A 177 1.86 9.37 -1.75
CA LEU A 177 1.20 9.78 -0.52
C LEU A 177 1.48 11.26 -0.22
N ASN A 178 0.96 12.17 -1.05
CA ASN A 178 1.23 13.61 -0.98
C ASN A 178 2.74 13.91 -0.83
N PRO A 179 3.60 13.50 -1.80
CA PRO A 179 5.06 13.48 -1.63
C PRO A 179 5.68 14.87 -1.40
N HIS A 180 4.95 15.96 -1.70
CA HIS A 180 5.36 17.34 -1.44
C HIS A 180 5.12 17.79 0.00
N LEU A 181 4.53 16.96 0.87
CA LEU A 181 4.11 17.34 2.22
C LEU A 181 4.54 16.35 3.30
N VAL A 182 5.23 16.87 4.33
CA VAL A 182 5.34 16.19 5.62
C VAL A 182 3.93 16.08 6.24
N TRP A 183 3.65 14.94 6.87
CA TRP A 183 2.32 14.56 7.37
C TRP A 183 1.24 14.36 6.29
N GLY A 184 1.64 14.28 5.02
CA GLY A 184 0.76 14.05 3.87
C GLY A 184 0.19 12.64 3.79
N GLY A 185 0.84 11.65 4.43
CA GLY A 185 0.38 10.27 4.53
C GLY A 185 1.53 9.31 4.85
N ASP A 186 1.22 8.19 5.50
CA ASP A 186 2.19 7.15 5.82
C ASP A 186 1.96 5.90 4.98
N GLY A 187 3.05 5.28 4.53
CA GLY A 187 2.99 4.04 3.73
C GLY A 187 2.37 2.87 4.49
N VAL A 188 2.95 2.52 5.65
CA VAL A 188 2.47 1.46 6.52
C VAL A 188 2.53 1.94 7.96
N GLN A 189 1.38 1.90 8.62
CA GLN A 189 1.23 2.21 10.03
C GLN A 189 0.82 0.96 10.80
N ARG A 190 1.17 0.93 12.08
CA ARG A 190 0.73 -0.10 13.01
C ARG A 190 0.03 0.57 14.19
N ARG A 191 -1.22 0.19 14.46
CA ARG A 191 -1.96 0.65 15.65
C ARG A 191 -2.29 -0.53 16.54
N THR A 192 -1.85 -0.47 17.80
CA THR A 192 -2.06 -1.53 18.79
C THR A 192 -3.08 -1.08 19.83
N PRO A 193 -4.25 -1.73 19.94
CA PRO A 193 -5.16 -1.45 21.03
C PRO A 193 -4.68 -2.02 22.37
N ASN A 194 -4.10 -3.24 22.39
CA ASN A 194 -3.43 -3.92 23.52
C ASN A 194 -2.88 -5.30 23.05
N GLY A 195 -1.59 -5.63 23.24
CA GLY A 195 -1.07 -7.01 23.09
C GLY A 195 0.03 -7.29 22.04
N CYS A 196 0.63 -8.50 22.11
CA CYS A 196 1.68 -9.03 21.24
C CYS A 196 1.19 -9.29 19.80
N TYR A 197 2.10 -9.22 18.82
CA TYR A 197 1.77 -9.30 17.40
C TYR A 197 2.91 -9.85 16.53
N GLN A 198 2.55 -10.34 15.35
CA GLN A 198 3.45 -10.80 14.29
C GLN A 198 3.10 -10.12 12.93
N LEU A 199 3.90 -9.12 12.51
CA LEU A 199 3.93 -8.58 11.14
C LEU A 199 5.08 -9.22 10.41
N PHE A 200 4.84 -9.68 9.19
CA PHE A 200 5.93 -9.89 8.28
C PHE A 200 5.79 -9.00 7.05
N GLY A 201 6.71 -8.04 6.94
CA GLY A 201 6.92 -7.21 5.76
C GLY A 201 8.15 -7.71 5.00
N SER A 202 8.05 -7.96 3.69
CA SER A 202 9.23 -8.24 2.87
C SER A 202 9.05 -7.80 1.42
N HIS A 203 10.16 -7.42 0.77
CA HIS A 203 10.19 -7.03 -0.65
C HIS A 203 9.25 -5.87 -1.04
N GLY A 204 8.99 -4.92 -0.13
CA GLY A 204 8.32 -3.67 -0.48
C GLY A 204 9.32 -2.65 -0.98
N SER A 205 8.93 -1.82 -1.95
CA SER A 205 9.69 -0.60 -2.27
C SER A 205 8.81 0.63 -2.10
N HIS A 206 9.43 1.65 -1.50
CA HIS A 206 8.82 2.95 -1.25
C HIS A 206 9.60 3.96 -2.08
N HIS A 207 8.98 4.43 -3.17
CA HIS A 207 9.50 5.59 -3.89
C HIS A 207 8.73 6.81 -3.40
N GLN A 208 9.44 7.69 -2.68
CA GLN A 208 9.00 9.04 -2.33
C GLN A 208 9.26 9.99 -3.49
#